data_AF-A0A3D3LQJ3-F1
#
_entry.id   AF-A0A3D3LQJ3-F1
#
_cell.length_a   1.000
_cell.length_b   1.000
_cell.length_c   1.000
_cell.angle_alpha   90.00
_cell.angle_beta   90.00
_cell.angle_gamma   90.00
#
_symmetry.space_group_name_H-M   'P 1'
#
loop_
_entity.id
_entity.type
_entity.pdbx_description
1 polymer ?
#
loop_
_entity_poly.entity_id
_entity_poly.type
_entity_poly.pdbx_seq_one_letter_code
_entity_poly.pdbx_strand_id
1 'polypeptide(L)'
;MIGDGLNDSGALMESFVGISVVENTDSFSPACDGILESEGIKKLPSILKFCRTNLKILKASFIYALFYNAIGLYFAISGQLTPLFAAILMPISSISVILFAVISTNFTARKEKLK
;
A
#
# COMPACT_ATOMS: atom_id res chain seq x y z
N MET A 1 -0.20 -13.74 -12.52
CA MET A 1 -0.87 -14.99 -12.90
C MET A 1 -1.73 -15.48 -11.73
N ILE A 2 -2.78 -16.24 -11.99
CA ILE A 2 -3.57 -16.93 -10.95
C ILE A 2 -3.52 -18.41 -11.29
N GLY A 3 -3.14 -19.24 -10.33
CA GLY A 3 -2.96 -20.68 -10.54
C GLY A 3 -3.09 -21.48 -9.24
N ASP A 4 -2.93 -22.79 -9.34
CA ASP A 4 -3.01 -23.71 -8.19
C ASP A 4 -1.71 -23.75 -7.34
N GLY A 5 -0.62 -23.18 -7.86
CA GLY A 5 0.69 -23.15 -7.22
C GLY A 5 1.60 -24.29 -7.65
N LEU A 6 1.12 -25.53 -7.56
CA LEU A 6 1.93 -26.73 -7.81
C LEU A 6 2.24 -26.90 -9.31
N ASN A 7 1.20 -27.01 -10.13
CA ASN A 7 1.34 -27.23 -11.57
C ASN A 7 1.69 -25.95 -12.31
N ASP A 8 1.23 -24.82 -11.77
CA ASP A 8 1.40 -23.49 -12.35
C ASP A 8 2.66 -22.75 -11.85
N SER A 9 3.51 -23.42 -11.06
CA SER A 9 4.67 -22.82 -10.37
C SER A 9 5.60 -22.01 -11.29
N GLY A 10 5.98 -22.56 -12.44
CA GLY A 10 6.87 -21.89 -13.38
C GLY A 10 6.27 -20.60 -13.96
N ALA A 11 4.97 -20.61 -14.24
CA ALA A 11 4.29 -19.47 -14.82
C ALA A 11 3.85 -18.43 -13.76
N LEU A 12 3.66 -18.86 -12.50
CA LEU A 12 3.54 -17.95 -11.35
C LEU A 12 4.84 -17.17 -11.12
N MET A 13 5.99 -17.85 -11.17
CA MET A 13 7.32 -17.25 -10.96
C MET A 13 7.70 -16.24 -12.05
N GLU A 14 7.29 -16.48 -13.31
CA GLU A 14 7.55 -15.55 -14.42
C GLU A 14 6.60 -14.33 -14.42
N SER A 15 5.50 -14.38 -13.66
CA SER A 15 4.51 -13.32 -13.68
C SER A 15 4.88 -12.16 -12.76
N PHE A 16 4.46 -10.92 -13.11
CA PHE A 16 4.71 -9.75 -12.25
C PHE A 16 4.09 -9.85 -10.85
N VAL A 17 2.98 -10.58 -10.73
CA VAL A 17 2.32 -10.90 -9.45
C VAL A 17 1.66 -12.26 -9.62
N GLY A 18 2.16 -13.29 -8.94
CA GLY A 18 1.61 -14.64 -8.90
C GLY A 18 0.72 -14.86 -7.68
N ILE A 19 -0.55 -15.25 -7.89
CA ILE A 19 -1.49 -15.58 -6.81
C ILE A 19 -1.84 -17.06 -6.90
N SER A 20 -1.50 -17.82 -5.85
CA SER A 20 -1.90 -19.22 -5.71
C SER A 20 -3.28 -19.30 -5.06
N VAL A 21 -4.22 -20.02 -5.66
CA VAL A 21 -5.54 -20.29 -5.08
C VAL A 21 -5.53 -21.67 -4.45
N VAL A 22 -5.78 -21.77 -3.15
CA VAL A 22 -5.70 -23.03 -2.40
C VAL A 22 -6.99 -23.31 -1.63
N GLU A 23 -7.36 -24.58 -1.53
CA GLU A 23 -8.46 -25.04 -0.67
C GLU A 23 -7.96 -25.34 0.75
N ASN A 24 -6.74 -25.86 0.89
CA ASN A 24 -6.08 -26.10 2.16
C ASN A 24 -4.72 -25.39 2.19
N THR A 25 -4.35 -24.86 3.35
CA THR A 25 -3.05 -24.20 3.56
C THR A 25 -1.85 -25.14 3.43
N ASP A 26 -2.06 -26.44 3.32
CA ASP A 26 -0.98 -27.44 3.19
C ASP A 26 -0.53 -27.64 1.74
N SER A 27 -1.27 -27.10 0.77
CA SER A 27 -1.04 -27.31 -0.67
C SER A 27 -0.58 -26.05 -1.41
N PHE A 28 0.29 -25.23 -0.80
CA PHE A 28 0.82 -24.03 -1.46
C PHE A 28 2.19 -24.28 -2.07
N SER A 29 2.50 -23.50 -3.11
CA SER A 29 3.80 -23.48 -3.75
C SER A 29 4.57 -22.22 -3.36
N PRO A 30 5.88 -22.31 -3.07
CA PRO A 30 6.71 -21.14 -2.77
C PRO A 30 6.94 -20.23 -3.98
N ALA A 31 6.45 -20.59 -5.17
CA ALA A 31 6.62 -19.83 -6.40
C ALA A 31 5.57 -18.70 -6.61
N CYS A 32 4.84 -18.27 -5.57
CA CYS A 32 3.80 -17.24 -5.66
C CYS A 32 4.04 -16.06 -4.68
N ASP A 33 3.54 -14.88 -5.03
CA ASP A 33 3.62 -13.65 -4.21
C ASP A 33 2.46 -13.52 -3.20
N GLY A 34 1.37 -14.25 -3.43
CA GLY A 34 0.19 -14.22 -2.57
C GLY A 34 -0.59 -15.52 -2.62
N ILE A 35 -1.19 -15.87 -1.49
CA ILE A 35 -2.06 -17.03 -1.35
C ILE A 35 -3.49 -16.52 -1.12
N LEU A 36 -4.42 -17.06 -1.90
CA LEU A 36 -5.84 -16.76 -1.80
C LEU A 36 -6.60 -18.05 -1.50
N GLU A 37 -7.41 -18.05 -0.45
CA GLU A 37 -8.31 -19.15 -0.17
C GLU A 37 -9.38 -19.25 -1.28
N SER A 38 -9.75 -20.47 -1.67
CA SER A 38 -10.71 -20.74 -2.75
C SER A 38 -12.03 -19.99 -2.57
N GLU A 39 -12.55 -19.92 -1.34
CA GLU A 39 -13.76 -19.16 -1.00
C GLU A 39 -13.60 -17.64 -1.21
N GLY A 40 -12.36 -17.16 -1.03
CA GLY A 40 -11.95 -15.77 -1.20
C GLY A 40 -11.81 -15.31 -2.65
N ILE A 41 -11.83 -16.22 -3.63
CA ILE A 41 -11.67 -15.87 -5.06
C ILE A 41 -12.71 -14.85 -5.54
N LYS A 42 -13.92 -14.89 -4.95
CA LYS A 42 -15.00 -13.94 -5.23
C LYS A 42 -14.65 -12.49 -4.82
N LYS A 43 -13.71 -12.31 -3.88
CA LYS A 43 -13.23 -10.99 -3.42
C LYS A 43 -12.09 -10.45 -4.29
N LEU A 44 -11.52 -11.25 -5.19
CA LEU A 44 -10.38 -10.85 -6.02
C LEU A 44 -10.61 -9.54 -6.80
N PRO A 45 -11.76 -9.30 -7.45
CA PRO A 45 -12.01 -8.01 -8.10
C PRO A 45 -11.97 -6.81 -7.13
N SER A 46 -12.51 -6.98 -5.93
CA SER A 46 -12.48 -5.96 -4.87
C SER A 46 -11.06 -5.72 -4.37
N ILE A 47 -10.24 -6.76 -4.22
CA ILE A 47 -8.82 -6.66 -3.86
C ILE A 47 -8.07 -5.86 -4.93
N LEU A 48 -8.22 -6.20 -6.22
CA LEU A 48 -7.57 -5.48 -7.31
C LEU A 48 -8.00 -4.00 -7.37
N LYS A 49 -9.29 -3.72 -7.13
CA LYS A 49 -9.81 -2.35 -7.06
C LYS A 49 -9.27 -1.59 -5.84
N PHE A 50 -9.12 -2.26 -4.71
CA PHE A 50 -8.50 -1.70 -3.50
C PHE A 50 -7.03 -1.35 -3.75
N CYS A 51 -6.25 -2.22 -4.38
CA CYS A 51 -4.87 -1.93 -4.79
C CYS A 51 -4.78 -0.67 -5.69
N ARG A 52 -5.65 -0.58 -6.71
CA ARG A 52 -5.70 0.61 -7.60
C ARG A 52 -6.06 1.88 -6.85
N THR A 53 -6.93 1.79 -5.84
CA THR A 53 -7.33 2.95 -5.03
C THR A 53 -6.23 3.37 -4.06
N ASN A 54 -5.52 2.41 -3.47
CA ASN A 54 -4.36 2.70 -2.63
C ASN A 54 -3.23 3.39 -3.39
N LEU A 55 -3.03 3.07 -4.67
CA LEU A 55 -2.09 3.84 -5.51
C LEU A 55 -2.48 5.33 -5.61
N LYS A 56 -3.77 5.66 -5.60
CA LYS A 56 -4.21 7.07 -5.56
C LYS A 56 -3.95 7.71 -4.21
N ILE A 57 -4.21 6.98 -3.12
CA ILE A 57 -3.92 7.44 -1.76
C ILE A 57 -2.42 7.69 -1.59
N LEU A 58 -1.57 6.78 -2.06
CA LEU A 58 -0.11 6.93 -2.04
C LEU A 58 0.33 8.20 -2.77
N LYS A 59 -0.18 8.42 -4.00
CA LYS A 59 0.11 9.66 -4.75
C LYS A 59 -0.34 10.91 -4.01
N ALA A 60 -1.51 10.89 -3.38
CA ALA A 60 -2.00 12.00 -2.56
C ALA A 60 -1.11 12.24 -1.32
N SER A 61 -0.64 11.18 -0.65
CA SER A 61 0.30 11.29 0.46
C SER A 61 1.62 11.94 0.05
N PHE A 62 2.14 11.60 -1.14
CA PHE A 62 3.34 12.24 -1.69
C PHE A 62 3.12 13.73 -1.98
N ILE A 63 1.98 14.09 -2.57
CA ILE A 63 1.63 15.50 -2.79
C ILE A 63 1.57 16.25 -1.45
N TYR A 64 0.93 15.66 -0.44
CA TYR A 64 0.85 16.24 0.90
C TYR A 64 2.23 16.42 1.55
N ALA A 65 3.11 15.43 1.43
CA ALA A 65 4.49 15.52 1.89
C ALA A 65 5.28 16.62 1.15
N LEU A 66 5.07 16.77 -0.15
CA LEU A 66 5.71 17.83 -0.95
C LEU A 66 5.27 19.23 -0.47
N PHE A 67 3.97 19.43 -0.20
CA PHE A 67 3.47 20.69 0.35
C PHE A 67 4.14 21.04 1.68
N TYR A 68 4.24 20.08 2.60
CA TYR A 68 4.92 20.29 3.88
C TYR A 68 6.38 20.69 3.71
N ASN A 69 7.10 20.01 2.82
CA ASN A 69 8.50 20.32 2.54
C ASN A 69 8.66 21.68 1.84
N ALA A 70 7.74 22.06 0.95
CA ALA A 70 7.75 23.36 0.30
C ALA A 70 7.58 24.51 1.32
N ILE A 71 6.70 24.33 2.30
CA ILE A 71 6.53 25.27 3.41
C ILE A 71 7.81 25.34 4.25
N GLY A 72 8.39 24.19 4.61
CA GLY A 72 9.66 24.14 5.33
C GLY A 72 10.80 24.84 4.59
N LEU A 73 10.87 24.64 3.27
CA LEU A 73 11.85 25.29 2.39
C LEU A 73 11.65 26.81 2.36
N TYR A 74 10.41 27.30 2.30
CA TYR A 74 10.12 28.73 2.37
C TYR A 74 10.69 29.36 3.66
N PHE A 75 10.46 28.75 4.82
CA PHE A 75 11.01 29.22 6.10
C PHE A 75 12.54 29.11 6.18
N ALA A 76 13.13 28.10 5.51
CA ALA A 76 14.58 27.97 5.44
C ALA A 76 15.20 29.09 4.61
N ILE A 77 14.64 29.39 3.43
CA ILE A 77 15.14 30.45 2.55
C ILE A 77 14.94 31.84 3.17
N SER A 78 13.83 32.06 3.91
CA SER A 78 13.59 33.32 4.62
C SER A 78 14.48 33.52 5.86
N GLY A 79 15.31 32.54 6.22
CA GLY A 79 16.18 32.58 7.40
C GLY A 79 15.46 32.46 8.74
N GLN A 80 14.18 32.08 8.73
CA GLN A 80 13.34 31.99 9.93
C GLN A 80 13.34 30.58 10.56
N LEU A 81 13.85 29.58 9.84
CA LEU A 81 13.90 28.20 10.32
C LEU A 81 15.12 27.96 11.22
N THR A 82 14.89 27.73 12.51
CA THR A 82 15.95 27.29 13.43
C THR A 82 16.09 25.76 13.44
N PRO A 83 17.27 25.21 13.81
CA PRO A 83 17.46 23.76 13.92
C PRO A 83 16.45 23.07 14.85
N LEU A 84 16.05 23.74 15.94
CA LEU A 84 15.05 23.20 16.87
C LEU A 84 13.67 23.09 16.22
N PHE A 85 13.23 24.12 15.49
CA PHE A 85 11.96 24.07 14.78
C PHE A 85 11.97 22.98 13.70
N ALA A 86 13.07 22.86 12.94
CA ALA A 86 13.21 21.80 11.95
C ALA A 86 13.12 20.40 12.58
N ALA A 87 13.79 20.19 13.72
CA ALA A 87 13.80 18.91 14.44
C ALA A 87 12.41 18.49 14.96
N ILE A 88 11.55 19.44 15.30
CA ILE A 88 10.16 19.15 15.74
C ILE A 88 9.22 18.98 14.53
N LEU A 89 9.40 19.80 13.50
CA LEU A 89 8.50 19.82 12.35
C LEU A 89 8.61 18.54 11.50
N MET A 90 9.81 17.99 11.37
CA MET A 90 10.07 16.77 10.58
C MET A 90 9.31 15.51 11.09
N PRO A 91 9.36 15.13 12.38
CA PRO A 91 8.57 14.01 12.89
C PRO A 91 7.06 14.28 12.83
N ILE A 92 6.61 15.52 13.10
CA ILE A 92 5.18 15.88 12.96
C ILE A 92 4.69 15.66 11.54
N SER A 93 5.47 16.06 10.54
CA SER A 93 5.15 15.84 9.13
C SER A 93 5.05 14.34 8.79
N SER A 94 5.95 13.52 9.34
CA SER A 94 5.91 12.07 9.13
C SER A 94 4.65 11.45 9.74
N ILE A 95 4.31 11.83 10.97
CA ILE A 95 3.11 11.34 11.66
C ILE A 95 1.84 11.74 10.90
N SER A 96 1.75 12.98 10.40
CA SER A 96 0.56 13.43 9.66
C SER A 96 0.37 12.68 8.35
N VAL A 97 1.43 12.43 7.59
CA VAL A 97 1.39 11.61 6.37
C VAL A 97 0.97 10.17 6.67
N ILE A 98 1.51 9.57 7.73
CA ILE A 98 1.17 8.20 8.15
C ILE A 98 -0.31 8.13 8.55
N LEU A 99 -0.79 9.06 9.38
CA LEU A 99 -2.20 9.12 9.79
C LEU A 99 -3.12 9.25 8.58
N PHE A 100 -2.80 10.16 7.65
CA PHE A 100 -3.57 10.32 6.42
C PHE A 100 -3.64 9.02 5.61
N ALA A 101 -2.50 8.36 5.41
CA ALA A 101 -2.42 7.11 4.66
C ALA A 101 -3.21 5.98 5.34
N VAL A 102 -3.04 5.79 6.65
CA VAL A 102 -3.70 4.75 7.43
C VAL A 102 -5.21 4.96 7.45
N ILE A 103 -5.69 6.18 7.72
CA ILE A 103 -7.12 6.48 7.78
C ILE A 103 -7.76 6.27 6.41
N SER A 104 -7.15 6.80 5.34
CA SER A 104 -7.66 6.67 3.97
C SER A 104 -7.69 5.23 3.49
N THR A 105 -6.65 4.46 3.80
CA THR A 105 -6.55 3.03 3.45
C THR A 105 -7.62 2.22 4.20
N ASN A 106 -7.79 2.46 5.50
CA ASN A 106 -8.81 1.80 6.32
C ASN A 106 -10.23 2.10 5.84
N PHE A 107 -10.50 3.36 5.51
CA PHE A 107 -11.80 3.77 4.98
C PHE A 107 -12.11 3.06 3.66
N THR A 108 -11.13 2.99 2.75
CA THR A 108 -11.27 2.30 1.46
C THR A 108 -11.44 0.79 1.65
N ALA A 109 -10.71 0.16 2.57
CA ALA A 109 -10.84 -1.27 2.85
C ALA A 109 -12.24 -1.64 3.35
N ARG A 110 -12.82 -0.83 4.25
CA ARG A 110 -14.20 -0.98 4.72
C ARG A 110 -15.22 -0.82 3.59
N LYS A 111 -15.01 0.18 2.71
CA LYS A 111 -15.89 0.43 1.56
C LYS A 111 -15.93 -0.77 0.60
N GLU A 112 -14.80 -1.43 0.38
CA GLU A 112 -14.70 -2.61 -0.50
C GLU A 112 -15.01 -3.93 0.24
N LYS A 113 -15.48 -3.89 1.50
CA LYS A 113 -15.81 -5.08 2.34
C LYS A 113 -14.66 -6.08 2.47
N LEU A 114 -13.43 -5.57 2.51
CA LEU A 114 -12.21 -6.35 2.73
C LEU A 114 -11.79 -6.39 4.21
N LYS A 115 -12.54 -5.70 5.07
CA LYS A 115 -12.39 -5.64 6.53
C LYS A 115 -13.67 -6.04 7.22
#